data_AF-A0A0C1LHF0-F1
#
_entry.id   AF-A0A0C1LHF0-F1
#
_cell.length_a   1.000
_cell.length_b   1.000
_cell.length_c   1.000
_cell.angle_alpha   90.00
_cell.angle_beta   90.00
_cell.angle_gamma   90.00
#
_symmetry.space_group_name_H-M   'P 1'
#
loop_
_entity.id
_entity.type
_entity.pdbx_description
1 polymer ?
#
loop_
_entity_poly.entity_id
_entity_poly.type
_entity_poly.pdbx_seq_one_letter_code
_entity_poly.pdbx_strand_id
1 'polypeptide(L)'
;MSIADPLDDSLRLTASEEAQVINQLNLRLDSADKKLKFRSGSFSLADGRIRLQVPDDLRFINGGQSRFVLEQLWGNSPDSSVIGMIVNRKFSVNRSANDFSFVIGYNEIGHVPDADVSKIDFPSLLSQLQEHMEAANDNRKKFGYNTMKVTGWAGEPTYDAKQNMLTWATEISVSGTEERILNYEVRLLGRSGVITISAVATMDQLATVKELLPRIVEEIQFESGFAYSDFKPERETEGTWKLEDLVTGKEPENAGKTMSTSRKVLFSLGGLALAAGFAFSISKRKGRSMQA
;
A
#
# COMPACT_ATOMS: atom_id res chain seq x y z
N MET A 1 -28.86 19.45 -13.42
CA MET A 1 -28.43 18.10 -13.84
C MET A 1 -27.67 18.26 -15.14
N SER A 2 -26.34 18.25 -15.09
CA SER A 2 -25.51 18.17 -16.29
C SER A 2 -25.02 16.73 -16.40
N ILE A 3 -25.57 16.01 -17.37
CA ILE A 3 -25.07 14.74 -17.87
C ILE A 3 -23.70 15.03 -18.48
N ALA A 4 -22.64 14.42 -17.94
CA ALA A 4 -21.31 14.52 -18.53
C ALA A 4 -21.39 14.14 -20.01
N ASP A 5 -20.78 14.95 -20.89
CA ASP A 5 -20.68 14.64 -22.31
C ASP A 5 -20.07 13.24 -22.49
N PRO A 6 -20.56 12.45 -23.47
CA PRO A 6 -19.95 11.17 -23.78
C PRO A 6 -18.48 11.41 -24.15
N LEU A 7 -17.58 10.65 -23.53
CA LEU A 7 -16.16 10.61 -23.87
C LEU A 7 -16.00 10.57 -25.41
N ASP A 8 -15.25 11.52 -25.95
CA ASP A 8 -14.99 11.64 -27.39
C ASP A 8 -14.39 10.33 -27.94
N ASP A 9 -15.12 9.68 -28.85
CA ASP A 9 -14.72 8.43 -29.50
C ASP A 9 -13.48 8.60 -30.40
N SER A 10 -13.02 9.84 -30.64
CA SER A 10 -11.79 10.16 -31.35
C SER A 10 -10.50 9.84 -30.57
N LEU A 11 -10.59 9.59 -29.26
CA LEU A 11 -9.46 9.25 -28.38
C LEU A 11 -9.25 7.73 -28.21
N ARG A 12 -9.98 6.90 -28.96
CA ARG A 12 -9.82 5.44 -28.90
C ARG A 12 -8.61 5.01 -29.71
N LEU A 13 -7.61 4.45 -29.01
CA LEU A 13 -6.49 3.78 -29.66
C LEU A 13 -7.01 2.63 -30.53
N THR A 14 -6.47 2.51 -31.73
CA THR A 14 -6.62 1.29 -32.53
C THR A 14 -5.90 0.13 -31.83
N ALA A 15 -6.30 -1.11 -32.12
CA ALA A 15 -5.62 -2.30 -31.57
C ALA A 15 -4.10 -2.31 -31.84
N SER A 16 -3.66 -1.71 -32.96
CA SER A 16 -2.23 -1.57 -33.27
C SER A 16 -1.54 -0.53 -32.38
N GLU A 17 -2.19 0.60 -32.11
CA GLU A 17 -1.66 1.63 -31.22
C GLU A 17 -1.64 1.15 -29.77
N GLU A 18 -2.67 0.42 -29.32
CA GLU A 18 -2.68 -0.26 -28.01
C GLU A 18 -1.50 -1.23 -27.87
N ALA A 19 -1.27 -2.08 -28.88
CA ALA A 19 -0.15 -3.01 -28.88
C ALA A 19 1.21 -2.31 -28.83
N GLN A 20 1.35 -1.17 -29.52
CA GLN A 20 2.58 -0.37 -29.49
C GLN A 20 2.81 0.28 -28.12
N VAL A 21 1.76 0.84 -27.50
CA VAL A 21 1.83 1.42 -26.15
C VAL A 21 2.22 0.36 -25.12
N ILE A 22 1.59 -0.82 -25.19
CA ILE A 22 1.93 -1.96 -24.31
C ILE A 22 3.39 -2.38 -24.49
N ASN A 23 3.87 -2.49 -25.73
CA ASN A 23 5.26 -2.86 -26.00
C ASN A 23 6.25 -1.81 -25.45
N GLN A 24 5.97 -0.52 -25.62
CA GLN A 24 6.80 0.55 -25.06
C GLN A 24 6.82 0.54 -23.53
N LEU A 25 5.67 0.28 -22.91
CA LEU A 25 5.56 0.13 -21.45
C LEU A 25 6.41 -1.06 -20.98
N ASN A 26 6.28 -2.23 -21.61
CA ASN A 26 7.05 -3.41 -21.27
C ASN A 26 8.57 -3.17 -21.38
N LEU A 27 9.03 -2.51 -22.44
CA LEU A 27 10.45 -2.13 -22.59
C LEU A 27 10.92 -1.18 -21.48
N ARG A 28 10.06 -0.24 -21.07
CA ARG A 28 10.35 0.67 -19.95
C ARG A 28 10.44 -0.08 -18.63
N LEU A 29 9.53 -1.02 -18.38
CA LEU A 29 9.54 -1.87 -17.17
C LEU A 29 10.78 -2.79 -17.15
N ASP A 30 11.13 -3.42 -18.26
CA ASP A 30 12.34 -4.25 -18.37
C ASP A 30 13.63 -3.43 -18.15
N SER A 31 13.66 -2.20 -18.67
CA SER A 31 14.78 -1.28 -18.47
C SER A 31 14.88 -0.83 -17.01
N ALA A 32 13.75 -0.60 -16.35
CA ALA A 32 13.69 -0.29 -14.93
C ALA A 32 14.16 -1.48 -14.08
N ASP A 33 13.70 -2.69 -14.36
CA ASP A 33 14.09 -3.93 -13.67
C ASP A 33 15.60 -4.15 -13.70
N LYS A 34 16.23 -3.95 -14.87
CA LYS A 34 17.69 -4.05 -15.02
C LYS A 34 18.48 -3.04 -14.19
N LYS A 35 17.84 -1.93 -13.79
CA LYS A 35 18.46 -0.88 -12.95
C LYS A 35 18.21 -1.09 -11.47
N LEU A 36 17.30 -1.99 -11.09
CA LEU A 36 17.04 -2.29 -9.69
C LEU A 36 18.25 -3.02 -9.08
N LYS A 37 18.80 -2.41 -8.03
CA LYS A 37 19.81 -3.00 -7.17
C LYS A 37 19.12 -3.73 -6.01
N PHE A 38 19.03 -5.04 -6.14
CA PHE A 38 18.58 -5.91 -5.06
C PHE A 38 19.71 -6.15 -4.06
N ARG A 39 19.39 -6.14 -2.78
CA ARG A 39 20.36 -6.30 -1.69
C ARG A 39 19.89 -7.34 -0.68
N SER A 40 20.84 -7.91 0.05
CA SER A 40 20.64 -8.81 1.19
C SER A 40 21.51 -8.37 2.36
N GLY A 41 21.27 -8.93 3.55
CA GLY A 41 22.01 -8.60 4.77
C GLY A 41 21.28 -7.60 5.67
N SER A 42 22.06 -6.92 6.51
CA SER A 42 21.55 -5.96 7.50
C SER A 42 21.62 -4.52 7.00
N PHE A 43 20.57 -3.74 7.26
CA PHE A 43 20.42 -2.35 6.88
C PHE A 43 20.00 -1.51 8.07
N SER A 44 20.61 -0.34 8.18
CA SER A 44 20.18 0.74 9.06
C SER A 44 19.27 1.67 8.27
N LEU A 45 18.03 1.83 8.72
CA LEU A 45 16.98 2.62 8.07
C LEU A 45 16.53 3.77 8.97
N ALA A 46 15.79 4.72 8.38
CA ALA A 46 15.25 5.92 9.06
C ALA A 46 16.30 6.61 9.95
N ASP A 47 17.43 6.99 9.35
CA ASP A 47 18.54 7.69 10.03
C ASP A 47 19.10 6.98 11.27
N GLY A 48 19.12 5.63 11.27
CA GLY A 48 19.68 4.84 12.36
C GLY A 48 18.69 4.43 13.43
N ARG A 49 17.40 4.68 13.22
CA ARG A 49 16.34 4.36 14.19
C ARG A 49 15.85 2.93 14.07
N ILE A 50 16.01 2.33 12.90
CA ILE A 50 15.46 1.01 12.57
C ILE A 50 16.57 0.15 12.01
N ARG A 51 16.67 -1.08 12.51
CA ARG A 51 17.45 -2.14 11.90
C ARG A 51 16.54 -3.08 11.15
N LEU A 52 16.94 -3.43 9.93
CA LEU A 52 16.34 -4.50 9.15
C LEU A 52 17.41 -5.53 8.82
N GLN A 53 17.16 -6.79 9.11
CA GLN A 53 17.87 -7.91 8.52
C GLN A 53 16.98 -8.54 7.45
N VAL A 54 17.51 -8.75 6.24
CA VAL A 54 16.70 -9.31 5.16
C VAL A 54 16.76 -10.84 5.24
N PRO A 55 15.62 -11.54 5.30
CA PRO A 55 15.59 -13.00 5.23
C PRO A 55 16.29 -13.52 3.97
N ASP A 56 17.01 -14.64 4.07
CA ASP A 56 17.92 -15.12 3.02
C ASP A 56 17.24 -15.40 1.66
N ASP A 57 15.98 -15.81 1.68
CA ASP A 57 15.16 -16.10 0.49
C ASP A 57 14.48 -14.86 -0.11
N LEU A 58 14.64 -13.70 0.52
CA LEU A 58 14.10 -12.42 0.09
C LEU A 58 15.21 -11.46 -0.34
N ARG A 59 14.79 -10.33 -0.92
CA ARG A 59 15.68 -9.25 -1.37
C ARG A 59 15.09 -7.91 -1.00
N PHE A 60 15.97 -6.97 -0.69
CA PHE A 60 15.61 -5.59 -0.37
C PHE A 60 15.96 -4.64 -1.51
N ILE A 61 15.07 -3.68 -1.77
CA ILE A 61 15.37 -2.48 -2.53
C ILE A 61 15.16 -1.26 -1.61
N ASN A 62 16.05 -0.28 -1.70
CA ASN A 62 16.03 0.89 -0.81
C ASN A 62 14.83 1.82 -1.09
N GLY A 63 14.56 2.76 -0.19
CA GLY A 63 13.43 3.68 -0.31
C GLY A 63 13.39 4.49 -1.61
N GLY A 64 14.54 4.92 -2.13
CA GLY A 64 14.60 5.65 -3.42
C GLY A 64 14.12 4.79 -4.60
N GLN A 65 14.61 3.55 -4.69
CA GLN A 65 14.15 2.61 -5.72
C GLN A 65 12.71 2.14 -5.48
N SER A 66 12.30 1.97 -4.23
CA SER A 66 10.95 1.56 -3.85
C SER A 66 9.93 2.61 -4.28
N ARG A 67 10.17 3.89 -3.96
CA ARG A 67 9.35 5.01 -4.42
C ARG A 67 9.33 5.13 -5.95
N PHE A 68 10.46 4.91 -6.62
CA PHE A 68 10.47 4.86 -8.08
C PHE A 68 9.54 3.76 -8.62
N VAL A 69 9.61 2.54 -8.08
CA VAL A 69 8.72 1.43 -8.47
C VAL A 69 7.26 1.79 -8.16
N LEU A 70 6.96 2.15 -6.92
CA LEU A 70 5.61 2.42 -6.45
C LEU A 70 4.97 3.59 -7.21
N GLU A 71 5.66 4.72 -7.32
CA GLU A 71 5.09 5.97 -7.84
C GLU A 71 5.17 6.05 -9.37
N GLN A 72 6.32 5.72 -9.96
CA GLN A 72 6.59 5.98 -11.38
C GLN A 72 6.23 4.80 -12.28
N LEU A 73 6.23 3.58 -11.74
CA LEU A 73 5.94 2.36 -12.51
C LEU A 73 4.56 1.80 -12.16
N TRP A 74 4.22 1.81 -10.87
CA TRP A 74 2.94 1.33 -10.35
C TRP A 74 1.95 2.47 -10.08
N GLY A 75 2.27 3.73 -10.37
CA GLY A 75 1.27 4.82 -10.33
C GLY A 75 0.66 5.10 -8.94
N ASN A 76 1.31 4.65 -7.86
CA ASN A 76 0.93 5.05 -6.50
C ASN A 76 1.17 6.56 -6.33
N SER A 77 0.42 7.19 -5.43
CA SER A 77 0.70 8.59 -5.05
C SER A 77 2.07 8.70 -4.36
N PRO A 78 2.76 9.84 -4.49
CA PRO A 78 4.03 10.06 -3.80
C PRO A 78 3.93 9.86 -2.30
N ASP A 79 4.87 9.10 -1.74
CA ASP A 79 4.95 8.82 -0.31
C ASP A 79 6.39 8.83 0.18
N SER A 80 6.77 9.90 0.86
CA SER A 80 8.10 10.07 1.43
C SER A 80 8.38 9.13 2.61
N SER A 81 7.36 8.54 3.24
CA SER A 81 7.51 7.63 4.37
C SER A 81 8.08 6.27 3.96
N VAL A 82 7.98 5.89 2.68
CA VAL A 82 8.54 4.63 2.17
C VAL A 82 10.06 4.65 2.28
N ILE A 83 10.60 3.78 3.12
CA ILE A 83 12.04 3.64 3.38
C ILE A 83 12.64 2.38 2.72
N GLY A 84 11.81 1.49 2.19
CA GLY A 84 12.26 0.38 1.36
C GLY A 84 11.15 -0.60 1.00
N MET A 85 11.52 -1.66 0.30
CA MET A 85 10.60 -2.73 -0.09
C MET A 85 11.35 -4.06 -0.08
N ILE A 86 10.71 -5.09 0.50
CA ILE A 86 11.18 -6.47 0.46
C ILE A 86 10.37 -7.23 -0.57
N VAL A 87 11.07 -7.99 -1.40
CA VAL A 87 10.49 -8.75 -2.51
C VAL A 87 11.13 -10.13 -2.60
N ASN A 88 10.46 -11.04 -3.29
CA ASN A 88 11.00 -12.38 -3.51
C ASN A 88 12.20 -12.37 -4.49
N ARG A 89 12.95 -13.48 -4.57
CA ARG A 89 14.11 -13.64 -5.46
C ARG A 89 13.80 -13.61 -6.97
N LYS A 90 12.55 -13.82 -7.36
CA LYS A 90 12.09 -13.80 -8.75
C LYS A 90 11.38 -12.51 -9.14
N PHE A 91 11.25 -11.57 -8.20
CA PHE A 91 10.54 -10.31 -8.39
C PHE A 91 10.98 -9.59 -9.66
N SER A 92 9.99 -9.18 -10.44
CA SER A 92 10.10 -8.34 -11.63
C SER A 92 8.98 -7.31 -11.60
N VAL A 93 9.29 -6.04 -11.84
CA VAL A 93 8.29 -4.97 -11.93
C VAL A 93 7.33 -5.24 -13.10
N ASN A 94 7.80 -5.90 -14.17
CA ASN A 94 6.99 -6.29 -15.32
C ASN A 94 6.04 -7.48 -15.02
N ARG A 95 6.18 -8.15 -13.88
CA ARG A 95 5.34 -9.27 -13.47
C ARG A 95 4.60 -9.02 -12.17
N SER A 96 4.39 -7.76 -11.78
CA SER A 96 3.81 -7.45 -10.46
C SER A 96 2.41 -8.02 -10.22
N ALA A 97 1.66 -8.43 -11.24
CA ALA A 97 0.43 -9.20 -11.06
C ALA A 97 0.64 -10.63 -10.49
N ASN A 98 1.86 -11.18 -10.63
CA ASN A 98 2.23 -12.52 -10.14
C ASN A 98 3.22 -12.47 -8.96
N ASP A 99 3.63 -11.28 -8.53
CA ASP A 99 4.61 -11.07 -7.47
C ASP A 99 4.00 -10.21 -6.36
N PHE A 100 4.15 -10.63 -5.12
CA PHE A 100 3.85 -9.80 -3.95
C PHE A 100 5.05 -8.95 -3.55
N SER A 101 4.79 -7.86 -2.84
CA SER A 101 5.83 -7.01 -2.25
C SER A 101 5.46 -6.58 -0.85
N PHE A 102 6.45 -6.42 0.01
CA PHE A 102 6.31 -5.86 1.34
C PHE A 102 6.91 -4.45 1.35
N VAL A 103 6.06 -3.43 1.32
CA VAL A 103 6.46 -2.04 1.37
C VAL A 103 6.74 -1.67 2.83
N ILE A 104 7.95 -1.19 3.09
CA ILE A 104 8.39 -0.75 4.42
C ILE A 104 8.38 0.76 4.47
N GLY A 105 7.64 1.31 5.42
CA GLY A 105 7.57 2.73 5.71
C GLY A 105 7.92 3.05 7.15
N TYR A 106 8.21 4.32 7.42
CA TYR A 106 8.36 4.84 8.77
C TYR A 106 7.72 6.23 8.88
N ASN A 107 6.89 6.38 9.90
CA ASN A 107 6.15 7.60 10.18
C ASN A 107 6.51 8.10 11.58
N GLU A 108 7.23 9.22 11.67
CA GLU A 108 7.55 9.90 12.94
C GLU A 108 6.36 10.72 13.43
N ILE A 109 5.32 10.04 13.88
CA ILE A 109 4.02 10.62 14.29
C ILE A 109 3.88 10.78 15.81
N GLY A 110 4.97 10.62 16.55
CA GLY A 110 4.99 10.60 18.01
C GLY A 110 4.68 9.22 18.59
N HIS A 111 4.62 9.16 19.93
CA HIS A 111 4.25 7.94 20.65
C HIS A 111 2.74 7.68 20.49
N VAL A 112 2.36 6.49 20.00
CA VAL A 112 0.96 6.11 19.88
C VAL A 112 0.58 5.27 21.10
N PRO A 113 -0.26 5.76 22.03
CA PRO A 113 -0.63 5.01 23.21
C PRO A 113 -1.48 3.78 22.86
N ASP A 114 -1.28 2.68 23.59
CA ASP A 114 -1.97 1.40 23.42
C ASP A 114 -2.91 1.04 24.58
N ALA A 115 -3.00 1.89 25.60
CA ALA A 115 -3.77 1.63 26.83
C ALA A 115 -5.27 1.38 26.60
N ASP A 116 -5.84 1.92 25.51
CA ASP A 116 -7.27 1.83 25.19
C ASP A 116 -7.61 0.79 24.11
N VAL A 117 -6.68 -0.10 23.76
CA VAL A 117 -6.89 -1.11 22.69
C VAL A 117 -8.15 -1.95 22.87
N SER A 118 -8.51 -2.30 24.09
CA SER A 118 -9.72 -3.10 24.39
C SER A 118 -11.03 -2.38 24.10
N LYS A 119 -10.99 -1.06 23.89
CA LYS A 119 -12.16 -0.22 23.59
C LYS A 119 -12.37 0.01 22.09
N ILE A 120 -11.45 -0.47 21.25
CA ILE A 120 -11.51 -0.25 19.80
C ILE A 120 -12.59 -1.14 19.19
N ASP A 121 -13.57 -0.52 18.52
CA ASP A 121 -14.57 -1.20 17.71
C ASP A 121 -14.01 -1.49 16.31
N PHE A 122 -13.26 -2.59 16.18
CA PHE A 122 -12.67 -3.02 14.92
C PHE A 122 -13.68 -3.23 13.78
N PRO A 123 -14.89 -3.80 14.01
CA PRO A 123 -15.94 -3.82 13.01
C PRO A 123 -16.27 -2.44 12.43
N SER A 124 -16.37 -1.40 13.27
CA SER A 124 -16.65 -0.03 12.81
C SER A 124 -15.55 0.56 11.91
N LEU A 125 -14.29 0.10 12.05
CA LEU A 125 -13.17 0.60 11.26
C LEU A 125 -13.28 0.16 9.79
N LEU A 126 -13.90 -1.00 9.50
CA LEU A 126 -14.09 -1.46 8.13
C LEU A 126 -14.95 -0.48 7.32
N SER A 127 -16.01 0.04 7.92
CA SER A 127 -16.88 1.02 7.27
C SER A 127 -16.12 2.29 6.92
N GLN A 128 -15.25 2.77 7.82
CA GLN A 128 -14.40 3.95 7.55
C GLN A 128 -13.41 3.69 6.41
N LEU A 129 -12.82 2.49 6.35
CA LEU A 129 -11.97 2.09 5.22
C LEU A 129 -12.72 2.07 3.89
N GLN A 130 -13.96 1.59 3.89
CA GLN A 130 -14.83 1.59 2.72
C GLN A 130 -15.16 3.01 2.25
N GLU A 131 -15.54 3.89 3.18
CA GLU A 131 -15.83 5.31 2.90
C GLU A 131 -14.61 6.03 2.32
N HIS A 132 -13.44 5.83 2.92
CA HIS A 132 -12.22 6.45 2.41
C HIS A 132 -11.83 5.92 1.02
N MET A 133 -12.03 4.61 0.75
CA MET A 133 -11.79 4.04 -0.58
C MET A 133 -12.74 4.63 -1.62
N GLU A 134 -14.00 4.85 -1.24
CA GLU A 134 -14.99 5.51 -2.10
C GLU A 134 -14.61 6.96 -2.39
N ALA A 135 -14.19 7.73 -1.39
CA ALA A 135 -13.68 9.09 -1.59
C ALA A 135 -12.43 9.11 -2.49
N ALA A 136 -11.53 8.12 -2.37
CA ALA A 136 -10.35 8.01 -3.21
C ALA A 136 -10.69 7.66 -4.67
N ASN A 137 -11.80 6.95 -4.92
CA ASN A 137 -12.25 6.61 -6.27
C ASN A 137 -12.60 7.82 -7.12
N ASP A 138 -12.97 8.95 -6.53
CA ASP A 138 -13.25 10.17 -7.30
C ASP A 138 -12.01 10.68 -8.03
N ASN A 139 -10.84 10.59 -7.40
CA ASN A 139 -9.58 10.90 -8.07
C ASN A 139 -9.22 9.82 -9.10
N ARG A 140 -9.46 8.53 -8.80
CA ARG A 140 -9.23 7.46 -9.77
C ARG A 140 -10.01 7.68 -11.06
N LYS A 141 -11.31 7.99 -10.96
CA LYS A 141 -12.18 8.32 -12.10
C LYS A 141 -11.65 9.51 -12.91
N LYS A 142 -11.20 10.58 -12.23
CA LYS A 142 -10.62 11.78 -12.91
C LYS A 142 -9.38 11.44 -13.75
N PHE A 143 -8.59 10.46 -13.32
CA PHE A 143 -7.39 10.02 -14.03
C PHE A 143 -7.63 8.79 -14.93
N GLY A 144 -8.88 8.36 -15.11
CA GLY A 144 -9.22 7.22 -15.97
C GLY A 144 -8.86 5.85 -15.38
N TYR A 145 -8.56 5.75 -14.08
CA TYR A 145 -8.26 4.49 -13.41
C TYR A 145 -9.53 3.75 -12.99
N ASN A 146 -9.44 2.41 -12.95
CA ASN A 146 -10.48 1.56 -12.37
C ASN A 146 -10.73 1.93 -10.92
N THR A 147 -12.00 1.94 -10.52
CA THR A 147 -12.39 2.15 -9.12
C THR A 147 -12.13 0.89 -8.30
N MET A 148 -11.95 1.07 -7.00
CA MET A 148 -11.66 -0.02 -6.06
C MET A 148 -12.69 -0.04 -4.94
N LYS A 149 -12.95 -1.20 -4.37
CA LYS A 149 -13.87 -1.35 -3.22
C LYS A 149 -13.27 -2.31 -2.21
N VAL A 150 -13.12 -1.85 -0.97
CA VAL A 150 -12.82 -2.73 0.17
C VAL A 150 -14.04 -3.62 0.40
N THR A 151 -13.91 -4.93 0.18
CA THR A 151 -15.03 -5.87 0.31
C THR A 151 -15.19 -6.41 1.71
N GLY A 152 -14.11 -6.43 2.50
CA GLY A 152 -14.14 -6.90 3.87
C GLY A 152 -12.74 -7.13 4.43
N TRP A 153 -12.69 -7.67 5.64
CA TRP A 153 -11.46 -8.18 6.23
C TRP A 153 -11.08 -9.53 5.61
N ALA A 154 -9.84 -9.64 5.14
CA ALA A 154 -9.19 -10.92 4.88
C ALA A 154 -8.50 -11.48 6.14
N GLY A 155 -8.28 -10.61 7.12
CA GLY A 155 -7.84 -10.93 8.47
C GLY A 155 -8.27 -9.79 9.38
N GLU A 156 -9.02 -10.11 10.44
CA GLU A 156 -9.49 -9.09 11.38
C GLU A 156 -8.31 -8.39 12.06
N PRO A 157 -8.48 -7.09 12.40
CA PRO A 157 -7.46 -6.38 13.15
C PRO A 157 -7.17 -7.05 14.51
N THR A 158 -5.89 -7.18 14.83
CA THR A 158 -5.40 -7.77 16.09
C THR A 158 -4.26 -6.94 16.64
N TYR A 159 -4.16 -6.86 17.96
CA TYR A 159 -3.07 -6.17 18.65
C TYR A 159 -2.29 -7.16 19.53
N ASP A 160 -0.97 -7.18 19.35
CA ASP A 160 -0.03 -7.89 20.22
C ASP A 160 0.69 -6.87 21.12
N ALA A 161 0.32 -6.86 22.39
CA ALA A 161 0.91 -5.99 23.41
C ALA A 161 2.37 -6.33 23.73
N LYS A 162 2.85 -7.56 23.46
CA LYS A 162 4.25 -7.93 23.69
C LYS A 162 5.18 -7.35 22.64
N GLN A 163 4.68 -7.19 21.42
CA GLN A 163 5.44 -6.62 20.29
C GLN A 163 5.05 -5.17 19.99
N ASN A 164 4.09 -4.60 20.72
CA ASN A 164 3.43 -3.34 20.40
C ASN A 164 3.05 -3.26 18.92
N MET A 165 2.37 -4.31 18.46
CA MET A 165 2.11 -4.56 17.04
C MET A 165 0.62 -4.63 16.76
N LEU A 166 0.17 -3.85 15.77
CA LEU A 166 -1.19 -3.91 15.23
C LEU A 166 -1.15 -4.51 13.83
N THR A 167 -2.01 -5.50 13.56
CA THR A 167 -2.03 -6.25 12.29
C THR A 167 -3.44 -6.43 11.77
N TRP A 168 -3.66 -6.24 10.47
CA TRP A 168 -4.95 -6.54 9.80
C TRP A 168 -4.75 -6.88 8.34
N ALA A 169 -5.78 -7.41 7.68
CA ALA A 169 -5.76 -7.57 6.23
C ALA A 169 -7.13 -7.26 5.62
N THR A 170 -7.13 -6.57 4.49
CA THR A 170 -8.34 -6.24 3.73
C THR A 170 -8.31 -6.89 2.36
N GLU A 171 -9.48 -7.28 1.89
CA GLU A 171 -9.70 -7.68 0.51
C GLU A 171 -10.30 -6.51 -0.28
N ILE A 172 -9.74 -6.25 -1.46
CA ILE A 172 -10.11 -5.14 -2.32
C ILE A 172 -10.45 -5.67 -3.71
N SER A 173 -11.64 -5.36 -4.20
CA SER A 173 -12.05 -5.64 -5.58
C SER A 173 -11.74 -4.47 -6.51
N VAL A 174 -11.33 -4.77 -7.75
CA VAL A 174 -11.10 -3.77 -8.80
C VAL A 174 -12.23 -3.81 -9.83
N SER A 175 -12.88 -2.68 -10.06
CA SER A 175 -14.03 -2.60 -10.97
C SER A 175 -13.64 -2.97 -12.41
N GLY A 176 -14.46 -3.81 -13.05
CA GLY A 176 -14.23 -4.24 -14.44
C GLY A 176 -13.26 -5.42 -14.58
N THR A 177 -12.85 -6.04 -13.47
CA THR A 177 -11.96 -7.20 -13.45
C THR A 177 -12.46 -8.22 -12.41
N GLU A 178 -11.96 -9.45 -12.48
CA GLU A 178 -12.12 -10.47 -11.43
C GLU A 178 -10.98 -10.41 -10.37
N GLU A 179 -10.13 -9.39 -10.45
CA GLU A 179 -8.95 -9.27 -9.58
C GLU A 179 -9.37 -8.93 -8.13
N ARG A 180 -8.75 -9.66 -7.19
CA ARG A 180 -8.95 -9.50 -5.75
C ARG A 180 -7.59 -9.22 -5.12
N ILE A 181 -7.38 -7.97 -4.74
CA ILE A 181 -6.16 -7.50 -4.10
C ILE A 181 -6.24 -7.82 -2.60
N LEU A 182 -5.16 -8.37 -2.08
CA LEU A 182 -4.90 -8.49 -0.66
C LEU A 182 -4.02 -7.31 -0.24
N ASN A 183 -4.50 -6.53 0.73
CA ASN A 183 -3.67 -5.58 1.45
C ASN A 183 -3.52 -6.05 2.90
N TYR A 184 -2.34 -6.56 3.25
CA TYR A 184 -2.01 -7.06 4.59
C TYR A 184 -1.08 -6.07 5.29
N GLU A 185 -1.51 -5.54 6.42
CA GLU A 185 -0.89 -4.39 7.07
C GLU A 185 -0.37 -4.77 8.45
N VAL A 186 0.84 -4.30 8.77
CA VAL A 186 1.44 -4.35 10.10
C VAL A 186 1.89 -2.95 10.49
N ARG A 187 1.66 -2.59 11.75
CA ARG A 187 2.15 -1.37 12.40
C ARG A 187 2.91 -1.79 13.64
N LEU A 188 4.22 -1.52 13.67
CA LEU A 188 5.05 -1.71 14.87
C LEU A 188 5.23 -0.35 15.51
N LEU A 189 4.78 -0.22 16.76
CA LEU A 189 4.89 1.04 17.50
C LEU A 189 6.30 1.19 18.06
N GLY A 190 6.83 2.40 17.96
CA GLY A 190 8.10 2.80 18.55
C GLY A 190 7.93 3.94 19.53
N ARG A 191 9.04 4.44 20.06
CA ARG A 191 9.05 5.56 21.02
C ARG A 191 8.38 6.81 20.46
N SER A 192 8.69 7.18 19.22
CA SER A 192 8.29 8.44 18.60
C SER A 192 7.72 8.29 17.18
N GLY A 193 7.40 7.07 16.77
CA GLY A 193 6.86 6.80 15.46
C GLY A 193 6.50 5.35 15.24
N VAL A 194 6.10 5.02 14.02
CA VAL A 194 5.55 3.72 13.65
C VAL A 194 6.25 3.19 12.41
N ILE A 195 6.74 1.95 12.47
CA ILE A 195 7.13 1.19 11.27
C ILE A 195 5.86 0.65 10.63
N THR A 196 5.72 0.82 9.33
CA THR A 196 4.61 0.27 8.55
C THR A 196 5.13 -0.81 7.62
N ILE A 197 4.48 -1.97 7.60
CA ILE A 197 4.74 -3.01 6.59
C ILE A 197 3.42 -3.29 5.91
N SER A 198 3.35 -3.02 4.60
CA SER A 198 2.17 -3.30 3.77
C SER A 198 2.54 -4.36 2.76
N ALA A 199 1.94 -5.54 2.87
CA ALA A 199 2.02 -6.58 1.87
C ALA A 199 0.96 -6.31 0.80
N VAL A 200 1.44 -5.96 -0.40
CA VAL A 200 0.61 -5.74 -1.58
C VAL A 200 0.70 -7.00 -2.44
N ALA A 201 -0.42 -7.72 -2.52
CA ALA A 201 -0.52 -9.05 -3.10
C ALA A 201 -1.92 -9.30 -3.69
N THR A 202 -2.14 -10.47 -4.28
CA THR A 202 -3.47 -10.97 -4.64
C THR A 202 -4.00 -11.96 -3.60
N MET A 203 -5.32 -12.19 -3.55
CA MET A 203 -5.93 -13.06 -2.53
C MET A 203 -5.46 -14.52 -2.59
N ASP A 204 -5.11 -15.04 -3.76
CA ASP A 204 -4.52 -16.37 -3.92
C ASP A 204 -3.12 -16.49 -3.27
N GLN A 205 -2.45 -15.36 -3.02
CA GLN A 205 -1.15 -15.30 -2.34
C GLN A 205 -1.26 -15.14 -0.82
N LEU A 206 -2.48 -15.11 -0.26
CA LEU A 206 -2.70 -14.90 1.18
C LEU A 206 -1.92 -15.88 2.07
N ALA A 207 -1.88 -17.17 1.68
CA ALA A 207 -1.13 -18.17 2.43
C ALA A 207 0.37 -17.85 2.47
N THR A 208 0.95 -17.51 1.33
CA THR A 208 2.36 -17.11 1.19
C THR A 208 2.67 -15.85 2.00
N VAL A 209 1.79 -14.85 1.96
CA VAL A 209 1.94 -13.62 2.76
C VAL A 209 1.91 -13.93 4.26
N LYS A 210 0.97 -14.77 4.72
CA LYS A 210 0.89 -15.19 6.12
C LYS A 210 2.11 -15.97 6.61
N GLU A 211 2.79 -16.69 5.72
CA GLU A 211 4.03 -17.40 6.04
C GLU A 211 5.24 -16.45 6.13
N LEU A 212 5.36 -15.51 5.19
CA LEU A 212 6.56 -14.67 5.06
C LEU A 212 6.53 -13.43 5.94
N LEU A 213 5.36 -12.84 6.18
CA LEU A 213 5.26 -11.58 6.91
C LEU A 213 5.79 -11.67 8.35
N PRO A 214 5.50 -12.72 9.16
CA PRO A 214 6.09 -12.86 10.49
C PRO A 214 7.62 -12.89 10.47
N ARG A 215 8.22 -13.54 9.47
CA ARG A 215 9.68 -13.61 9.31
C ARG A 215 10.29 -12.24 9.03
N ILE A 216 9.57 -11.36 8.34
CA ILE A 216 10.01 -9.97 8.12
C ILE A 216 9.86 -9.17 9.41
N VAL A 217 8.74 -9.34 10.13
CA VAL A 217 8.47 -8.67 11.40
C VAL A 217 9.54 -9.01 12.45
N GLU A 218 9.97 -10.26 12.53
CA GLU A 218 11.02 -10.70 13.46
C GLU A 218 12.39 -10.05 13.17
N GLU A 219 12.65 -9.68 11.91
CA GLU A 219 13.94 -9.18 11.45
C GLU A 219 13.98 -7.65 11.33
N ILE A 220 12.88 -6.95 11.64
CA ILE A 220 12.81 -5.49 11.65
C ILE A 220 12.47 -4.97 13.04
N GLN A 221 13.35 -4.15 13.58
CA GLN A 221 13.22 -3.66 14.95
C GLN A 221 13.68 -2.21 15.08
N PHE A 222 13.10 -1.51 16.04
CA PHE A 222 13.66 -0.25 16.50
C PHE A 222 15.00 -0.47 17.20
N GLU A 223 15.94 0.41 16.95
CA GLU A 223 17.21 0.46 17.67
C GLU A 223 16.99 0.99 19.10
N SER A 224 17.96 0.71 19.98
CA SER A 224 17.91 1.21 21.37
C SER A 224 17.76 2.73 21.42
N GLY A 225 16.85 3.20 22.27
CA GLY A 225 16.46 4.60 22.38
C GLY A 225 15.27 4.99 21.49
N PHE A 226 14.87 4.12 20.57
CA PHE A 226 13.72 4.32 19.66
C PHE A 226 12.62 3.25 19.83
N ALA A 227 12.83 2.22 20.64
CA ALA A 227 11.82 1.19 20.89
C ALA A 227 10.64 1.74 21.70
N TYR A 228 9.47 1.13 21.58
CA TYR A 228 8.27 1.59 22.30
C TYR A 228 8.49 1.75 23.80
N SER A 229 9.19 0.78 24.41
CA SER A 229 9.55 0.77 25.83
C SER A 229 10.53 1.87 26.26
N ASP A 230 11.17 2.56 25.31
CA ASP A 230 12.09 3.66 25.61
C ASP A 230 11.35 4.99 25.85
N PHE A 231 10.04 5.05 25.58
CA PHE A 231 9.21 6.22 25.87
C PHE A 231 9.09 6.47 27.37
N LYS A 232 9.27 7.74 27.79
CA LYS A 232 9.21 8.15 29.18
C LYS A 232 8.01 9.08 29.43
N PRO A 233 6.86 8.56 29.91
CA PRO A 233 5.65 9.38 30.07
C PRO A 233 5.81 10.54 31.06
N GLU A 234 6.81 10.51 31.95
CA GLU A 234 7.07 11.62 32.88
C GLU A 234 7.83 12.80 32.24
N ARG A 235 8.39 12.61 31.04
CA ARG A 235 9.27 13.58 30.38
C ARG A 235 8.92 13.86 28.92
N GLU A 236 8.14 12.98 28.31
CA GLU A 236 7.74 13.02 26.91
C GLU A 236 6.22 13.12 26.82
N THR A 237 5.75 13.70 25.72
CA THR A 237 4.32 13.82 25.43
C THR A 237 3.94 12.79 24.38
N GLU A 238 2.77 12.19 24.57
CA GLU A 238 2.17 11.30 23.56
C GLU A 238 1.95 12.04 22.23
N GLY A 239 2.01 11.29 21.13
CA GLY A 239 1.59 11.76 19.83
C GLY A 239 0.07 11.97 19.79
N THR A 240 -0.41 12.60 18.72
CA THR A 240 -1.85 12.85 18.54
C THR A 240 -2.60 11.66 17.94
N TRP A 241 -1.85 10.69 17.39
CA TRP A 241 -2.40 9.52 16.72
C TRP A 241 -2.78 8.43 17.70
N LYS A 242 -3.89 7.75 17.43
CA LYS A 242 -4.36 6.58 18.16
C LYS A 242 -4.31 5.33 17.29
N LEU A 243 -4.47 4.16 17.90
CA LEU A 243 -4.44 2.86 17.19
C LEU A 243 -5.51 2.78 16.09
N GLU A 244 -6.73 3.27 16.33
CA GLU A 244 -7.82 3.30 15.34
C GLU A 244 -7.50 4.20 14.13
N ASP A 245 -6.77 5.29 14.35
CA ASP A 245 -6.31 6.20 13.28
C ASP A 245 -5.28 5.50 12.39
N LEU A 246 -4.43 4.64 12.96
CA LEU A 246 -3.45 3.85 12.21
C LEU A 246 -4.10 2.84 11.27
N VAL A 247 -5.25 2.27 11.66
CA VAL A 247 -6.04 1.37 10.79
C VAL A 247 -6.71 2.15 9.68
N THR A 248 -7.45 3.20 10.03
CA THR A 248 -8.30 3.94 9.08
C THR A 248 -7.50 4.87 8.17
N GLY A 249 -6.28 5.23 8.57
CA GLY A 249 -5.47 6.27 7.91
C GLY A 249 -6.06 7.67 8.06
N LYS A 250 -7.03 7.87 8.96
CA LYS A 250 -7.62 9.18 9.22
C LYS A 250 -6.65 9.98 10.09
N GLU A 251 -6.18 11.11 9.55
CA GLU A 251 -5.34 12.01 10.34
C GLU A 251 -6.17 12.69 11.45
N PRO A 252 -5.68 12.72 12.71
CA PRO A 252 -6.36 13.43 13.78
C PRO A 252 -6.50 14.93 13.48
N GLU A 253 -7.64 15.54 13.82
CA GLU A 253 -7.89 16.98 13.56
C GLU A 253 -6.86 17.92 14.22
N ASN A 254 -6.19 17.46 15.28
CA ASN A 254 -5.19 18.21 16.03
C ASN A 254 -3.74 17.79 15.70
N ALA A 255 -3.51 16.92 14.71
CA ALA A 255 -2.17 16.67 14.19
C ALA A 255 -1.66 18.01 13.61
N GLY A 256 -0.67 18.62 14.25
CA GLY A 256 -0.24 19.98 13.92
C GLY A 256 0.13 20.16 12.44
N LYS A 257 -0.07 21.37 11.90
CA LYS A 257 0.21 21.76 10.50
C LYS A 257 1.66 21.53 10.02
N THR A 258 2.57 21.10 10.89
CA THR A 258 3.99 20.85 10.59
C THR A 258 4.24 19.53 9.88
N MET A 259 3.26 18.62 9.78
CA MET A 259 3.35 17.40 8.96
C MET A 259 2.46 17.48 7.71
N SER A 260 2.47 18.62 7.02
CA SER A 260 1.90 18.74 5.68
C SER A 260 2.66 17.85 4.69
N THR A 261 2.21 16.61 4.47
CA THR A 261 2.43 15.87 3.21
C THR A 261 1.56 14.62 3.17
N SER A 262 0.41 14.71 2.48
CA SER A 262 -0.02 13.72 1.49
C SER A 262 0.11 12.21 1.80
N ARG A 263 -0.07 11.72 3.02
CA ARG A 263 0.06 10.27 3.32
C ARG A 263 -1.21 9.49 2.99
N LYS A 264 -1.51 9.39 1.69
CA LYS A 264 -2.57 8.55 1.11
C LYS A 264 -2.07 7.12 0.84
N VAL A 265 -1.33 6.50 1.77
CA VAL A 265 -0.78 5.14 1.56
C VAL A 265 -1.90 4.11 1.44
N LEU A 266 -2.97 4.28 2.22
CA LEU A 266 -4.11 3.35 2.21
C LEU A 266 -4.87 3.31 0.87
N PHE A 267 -4.74 4.36 0.04
CA PHE A 267 -5.57 4.56 -1.15
C PHE A 267 -4.78 4.66 -2.44
N SER A 268 -3.48 4.39 -2.41
CA SER A 268 -2.62 4.50 -3.59
C SER A 268 -2.45 3.20 -4.37
N LEU A 269 -3.08 2.07 -3.97
CA LEU A 269 -3.09 0.75 -4.63
C LEU A 269 -3.49 0.71 -6.13
N GLY A 270 -3.55 1.83 -6.84
CA GLY A 270 -3.76 1.94 -8.29
C GLY A 270 -2.79 1.12 -9.16
N GLY A 271 -1.72 0.58 -8.60
CA GLY A 271 -0.63 -0.04 -9.36
C GLY A 271 -0.72 -1.50 -9.72
N LEU A 272 -1.40 -2.33 -8.92
CA LEU A 272 -1.61 -3.73 -9.33
C LEU A 272 -2.48 -3.78 -10.60
N ALA A 273 -3.43 -2.86 -10.72
CA ALA A 273 -4.27 -2.70 -11.93
C ALA A 273 -3.49 -2.23 -13.17
N LEU A 274 -2.30 -1.62 -13.03
CA LEU A 274 -1.46 -1.26 -14.18
C LEU A 274 -0.69 -2.45 -14.75
N ALA A 275 -0.47 -3.51 -13.96
CA ALA A 275 0.22 -4.73 -14.39
C ALA A 275 -0.72 -5.87 -14.79
N ALA A 276 -1.98 -5.86 -14.34
CA ALA A 276 -3.03 -6.77 -14.81
C ALA A 276 -3.61 -6.41 -16.21
N GLY A 277 -3.01 -5.42 -16.88
CA GLY A 277 -3.42 -4.96 -18.19
C GLY A 277 -4.21 -3.66 -18.09
N PHE A 278 -3.73 -2.67 -18.83
CA PHE A 278 -4.49 -1.49 -19.21
C PHE A 278 -5.76 -1.93 -19.95
N ALA A 279 -6.81 -2.32 -19.23
CA ALA A 279 -8.14 -2.45 -19.78
C ALA A 279 -8.82 -1.11 -19.55
N PHE A 280 -8.69 -0.21 -20.52
CA PHE A 280 -9.67 0.86 -20.70
C PHE A 280 -11.02 0.16 -20.83
N SER A 281 -11.82 0.11 -19.75
CA SER A 281 -13.15 -0.49 -19.81
C SER A 281 -14.07 0.47 -20.56
N ILE A 282 -14.05 0.39 -21.90
CA ILE A 282 -15.17 0.84 -22.71
C ILE A 282 -16.25 -0.21 -22.50
N SER A 283 -17.26 0.12 -21.69
CA SER A 283 -18.39 -0.77 -21.46
C SER A 283 -18.97 -1.23 -22.81
N LYS A 284 -18.86 -2.53 -23.11
CA LYS A 284 -19.60 -3.14 -24.23
C LYS A 284 -21.09 -3.08 -23.91
N ARG A 285 -21.80 -2.04 -24.37
CA ARG A 285 -23.25 -2.12 -24.50
C ARG A 285 -23.56 -3.04 -25.67
N LYS A 286 -24.11 -4.22 -25.34
CA LYS A 286 -24.67 -5.20 -26.27
C LYS A 286 -25.49 -4.49 -27.35
N GLY A 287 -25.20 -4.79 -28.61
CA GLY A 287 -25.98 -4.30 -29.75
C GLY A 287 -27.45 -4.68 -29.60
N ARG A 288 -28.33 -3.66 -29.62
CA ARG A 288 -29.72 -3.88 -30.03
C ARG A 288 -29.68 -4.09 -31.53
N SER A 289 -30.00 -5.31 -31.95
CA SER A 289 -30.36 -5.63 -33.33
C SER A 289 -31.41 -4.64 -33.82
N MET A 290 -31.09 -3.87 -34.85
CA MET A 290 -32.12 -3.36 -35.76
C MET A 290 -32.58 -4.56 -36.59
N GLN A 291 -33.79 -5.04 -36.32
CA GLN A 291 -34.62 -5.63 -37.37
C GLN A 291 -35.48 -4.51 -37.96
N ALA A 292 -35.72 -4.65 -39.25
CA ALA A 292 -36.30 -3.70 -40.21
C ALA A 292 -37.57 -2.98 -39.77
#